data_AF-A0A4Z0NU13-F1
#
_entry.id   AF-A0A4Z0NU13-F1
#
_cell.length_a   1.000
_cell.length_b   1.000
_cell.length_c   1.000
_cell.angle_alpha   90.00
_cell.angle_beta   90.00
_cell.angle_gamma   90.00
#
_symmetry.space_group_name_H-M   'P 1'
#
loop_
_entity.id
_entity.type
_entity.pdbx_description
1 polymer ?
#
loop_
_entity_poly.entity_id
_entity_poly.type
_entity_poly.pdbx_seq_one_letter_code
_entity_poly.pdbx_strand_id
1 'polypeptide(L)'
;MSITYDEEWKPGSDKHSSVRQVYRDGKRLGRVRSWKAEDPGELTGEWFTVERWEKGLHVPQEGMYVDFQEALERVALYNVTH
;
A
#
# COMPACT_ATOMS: atom_id res chain seq x y z
N MET A 1 14.54 -8.67 -10.39
CA MET A 1 13.08 -8.41 -10.45
C MET A 1 12.84 -7.04 -9.87
N SER A 2 12.54 -6.07 -10.71
CA SER A 2 12.40 -4.67 -10.27
C SER A 2 10.95 -4.41 -9.90
N ILE A 3 10.74 -3.89 -8.68
CA ILE A 3 9.44 -3.41 -8.24
C ILE A 3 9.27 -1.99 -8.81
N THR A 4 8.13 -1.73 -9.44
CA THR A 4 7.74 -0.39 -9.88
C THR A 4 6.40 -0.02 -9.27
N TYR A 5 6.08 1.27 -9.22
CA TYR A 5 4.83 1.76 -8.67
C TYR A 5 4.36 2.98 -9.44
N ASP A 6 3.06 3.30 -9.35
CA ASP A 6 2.52 4.53 -9.93
C ASP A 6 3.27 5.74 -9.37
N GLU A 7 3.69 6.66 -10.24
CA GLU A 7 4.39 7.88 -9.81
C GLU A 7 3.48 8.75 -8.94
N GLU A 8 2.18 8.75 -9.22
CA GLU A 8 1.19 9.54 -8.52
C GLU A 8 0.47 8.74 -7.42
N TRP A 9 0.23 9.39 -6.29
CA TRP A 9 -0.69 8.89 -5.28
C TRP A 9 -2.12 9.23 -5.70
N LYS A 10 -3.00 8.22 -5.72
CA LYS A 10 -4.43 8.41 -5.96
C LYS A 10 -5.17 8.48 -4.63
N PRO A 11 -6.23 9.29 -4.51
CA PRO A 11 -7.05 9.27 -3.31
C PRO A 11 -7.62 7.87 -3.08
N GLY A 12 -7.55 7.39 -1.83
CA GLY A 12 -8.20 6.16 -1.43
C GLY A 12 -9.73 6.33 -1.39
N SER A 13 -10.45 5.26 -1.04
CA SER A 13 -11.89 5.35 -0.77
C SER A 13 -12.21 6.24 0.43
N ASP A 14 -11.24 6.42 1.32
CA ASP A 14 -11.32 7.22 2.53
C ASP A 14 -10.58 8.56 2.34
N LYS A 15 -11.14 9.65 2.87
CA LYS A 15 -10.59 11.02 2.76
C LYS A 15 -9.17 11.17 3.34
N HIS A 16 -8.81 10.29 4.26
CA HIS A 16 -7.58 10.31 5.05
C HIS A 16 -6.49 9.39 4.49
N SER A 17 -6.69 8.85 3.28
CA SER A 17 -5.81 7.85 2.69
C SER A 17 -5.49 8.13 1.23
N SER A 18 -4.31 7.71 0.81
CA SER A 18 -3.92 7.70 -0.59
C SER A 18 -3.35 6.34 -0.95
N VAL A 19 -3.61 5.88 -2.16
CA VAL A 19 -3.18 4.58 -2.67
C VAL A 19 -2.23 4.74 -3.84
N ARG A 20 -1.29 3.80 -3.97
CA ARG A 20 -0.33 3.73 -5.05
C ARG A 20 -0.19 2.30 -5.52
N GLN A 21 -0.48 2.05 -6.80
CA GLN A 21 -0.38 0.70 -7.36
C GLN A 21 1.08 0.28 -7.45
N VAL A 22 1.33 -0.99 -7.13
CA VAL A 22 2.64 -1.62 -7.21
C VAL A 22 2.60 -2.73 -8.25
N TYR A 23 3.68 -2.79 -9.02
CA TYR A 23 3.90 -3.71 -10.12
C TYR A 23 5.26 -4.38 -9.97
N ARG A 24 5.40 -5.55 -10.60
CA ARG A 24 6.67 -6.25 -10.74
C ARG A 24 6.69 -6.89 -12.11
N ASP A 25 7.72 -6.55 -12.89
CA ASP A 25 7.87 -7.05 -14.26
C ASP A 25 6.59 -6.82 -15.11
N GLY A 26 5.94 -5.66 -14.91
CA GLY A 26 4.68 -5.28 -15.60
C GLY A 26 3.40 -5.92 -15.06
N LYS A 27 3.49 -6.88 -14.13
CA LYS A 27 2.33 -7.52 -13.49
C LYS A 27 1.88 -6.72 -12.27
N ARG A 28 0.57 -6.48 -12.17
CA ARG A 28 -0.05 -5.87 -10.99
C ARG A 28 0.03 -6.82 -9.80
N LEU A 29 0.65 -6.36 -8.71
CA LEU A 29 0.82 -7.15 -7.48
C LEU A 29 -0.22 -6.78 -6.41
N GLY A 30 -0.42 -5.49 -6.22
CA GLY A 30 -1.21 -4.94 -5.13
C GLY A 30 -0.99 -3.45 -5.07
N ARG A 31 -1.46 -2.78 -4.03
CA ARG A 31 -1.25 -1.35 -3.84
C ARG A 31 -0.82 -1.07 -2.41
N VAL A 32 0.00 -0.04 -2.25
CA VAL A 32 0.33 0.51 -0.94
C VAL A 32 -0.67 1.63 -0.65
N ARG A 33 -1.16 1.68 0.58
CA ARG A 33 -2.03 2.75 1.06
C ARG A 33 -1.32 3.52 2.16
N SER A 34 -1.08 4.81 1.91
CA SER A 34 -0.62 5.80 2.88
C SER A 34 -1.81 6.30 3.70
N TRP A 35 -1.61 6.39 5.00
CA TRP A 35 -2.52 6.98 5.97
C TRP A 35 -1.85 8.17 6.63
N LYS A 36 -2.63 9.23 6.84
CA LYS A 36 -2.18 10.42 7.57
C LYS A 36 -3.10 10.64 8.74
N ALA A 37 -2.54 10.74 9.95
CA ALA A 37 -3.29 11.27 11.08
C ALA A 37 -3.57 12.77 10.84
N GLU A 38 -4.83 13.17 10.95
CA GLU A 38 -5.25 14.58 10.85
C GLU A 38 -5.42 15.24 12.23
N ASP A 39 -5.29 14.49 13.32
CA ASP A 39 -5.47 15.02 14.67
C ASP A 39 -4.21 15.70 15.22
N PRO A 40 -4.28 16.98 15.65
CA PRO A 40 -3.13 17.75 16.15
C PRO A 40 -2.63 17.33 17.55
N GLY A 41 -2.88 16.09 17.99
CA GLY A 41 -2.53 15.59 19.33
C GLY A 41 -2.03 14.15 19.39
N GLU A 42 -2.23 13.35 18.35
CA GLU A 42 -1.69 12.00 18.26
C GLU A 42 -0.67 11.96 17.13
N LEU A 43 0.52 11.43 17.47
CA LEU A 43 1.71 11.27 16.62
C LEU A 43 1.48 11.56 15.13
N THR A 44 2.06 12.67 14.67
CA THR A 44 2.28 13.06 13.27
C THR A 44 3.05 11.99 12.50
N GLY A 45 2.41 10.85 12.25
CA GLY A 45 2.98 9.71 11.56
C GLY A 45 2.22 9.51 10.27
N GLU A 46 2.93 9.53 9.15
CA GLU A 46 2.47 8.84 7.96
C GLU A 46 2.80 7.36 8.14
N TRP A 47 1.82 6.48 7.99
CA TRP A 47 2.06 5.04 7.98
C TRP A 47 1.47 4.41 6.73
N PHE A 48 2.05 3.27 6.37
CA PHE A 48 1.68 2.56 5.16
C PHE A 48 1.09 1.21 5.51
N THR A 49 0.03 0.86 4.78
CA THR A 49 -0.60 -0.45 4.79
C THR A 49 -0.53 -1.05 3.39
N VAL A 50 -0.67 -2.36 3.30
CA VAL A 50 -0.63 -3.09 2.04
C VAL A 50 -2.03 -3.59 1.71
N GLU A 51 -2.45 -3.42 0.46
CA GLU A 51 -3.68 -3.99 -0.06
C GLU A 51 -3.35 -4.99 -1.17
N ARG A 52 -3.74 -6.24 -0.95
CA ARG A 52 -3.56 -7.32 -1.93
C ARG A 52 -4.74 -7.37 -2.90
N TRP A 53 -4.46 -7.75 -4.13
CA TRP A 53 -5.51 -8.02 -5.11
C TRP A 53 -5.99 -9.47 -4.96
N GLU A 54 -7.19 -9.64 -4.44
CA GLU A 54 -7.83 -10.95 -4.25
C GLU A 54 -9.21 -10.96 -4.88
N LYS A 55 -9.46 -11.93 -5.77
CA LYS A 55 -10.79 -12.17 -6.36
C LYS A 55 -11.47 -10.91 -6.95
N GLY A 56 -10.67 -9.99 -7.50
CA GLY A 56 -11.17 -8.74 -8.09
C GLY A 56 -11.36 -7.58 -7.11
N LEU A 57 -10.94 -7.75 -5.85
CA LEU A 57 -11.03 -6.73 -4.80
C LEU A 57 -9.65 -6.43 -4.21
N HIS A 58 -9.48 -5.20 -3.73
CA HIS A 58 -8.34 -4.82 -2.90
C HIS A 58 -8.68 -5.09 -1.44
N VAL A 59 -8.01 -6.06 -0.83
CA VAL A 59 -8.21 -6.42 0.57
C VAL A 59 -7.07 -5.81 1.38
N PRO A 60 -7.35 -4.89 2.33
CA PRO A 60 -6.34 -4.35 3.22
C PRO A 60 -5.80 -5.43 4.14
N GLN A 61 -4.51 -5.38 4.37
CA GLN A 61 -3.86 -6.22 5.35
C GLN A 61 -3.88 -5.51 6.70
N GLU A 62 -4.72 -6.02 7.61
CA GLU A 62 -4.86 -5.47 8.96
C GLU A 62 -3.58 -5.66 9.79
N GLY A 63 -3.36 -4.76 10.75
CA GLY A 63 -2.26 -4.86 11.71
C GLY A 63 -0.87 -4.47 11.19
N MET A 64 -0.79 -3.80 10.03
CA MET A 64 0.48 -3.29 9.50
C MET A 64 0.57 -1.78 9.63
N TYR A 65 1.53 -1.32 10.41
CA TYR A 65 1.97 0.07 10.46
C TYR A 65 3.45 0.07 10.11
N VAL A 66 3.74 0.22 8.82
CA VAL A 66 5.10 0.09 8.29
C VAL A 66 5.47 1.33 7.50
N ASP A 67 6.76 1.52 7.25
CA ASP A 67 7.23 2.52 6.32
C ASP A 67 6.97 2.09 4.85
N PHE A 68 7.19 3.02 3.93
CA PHE A 68 6.91 2.80 2.51
C PHE A 68 7.75 1.68 1.90
N GLN A 69 9.03 1.56 2.27
CA GLN A 69 9.94 0.55 1.73
C GLN A 69 9.46 -0.84 2.17
N GLU A 70 9.18 -1.01 3.46
CA GLU A 70 8.71 -2.28 4.00
C GLU A 70 7.33 -2.65 3.41
N ALA A 71 6.45 -1.67 3.14
CA ALA A 71 5.19 -1.91 2.43
C ALA A 71 5.41 -2.43 1.01
N LEU A 72 6.37 -1.88 0.25
CA LEU A 72 6.71 -2.35 -1.10
C LEU A 72 7.24 -3.78 -1.09
N GLU A 73 8.16 -4.09 -0.17
CA GLU A 73 8.73 -5.42 -0.02
C GLU A 73 7.65 -6.45 0.32
N ARG A 74 6.74 -6.09 1.22
CA ARG A 74 5.59 -6.94 1.58
C ARG A 74 4.66 -7.20 0.39
N VAL A 75 4.28 -6.18 -0.37
CA VAL A 75 3.48 -6.36 -1.61
C VAL A 75 4.16 -7.36 -2.56
N ALA A 76 5.49 -7.26 -2.69
CA ALA A 76 6.26 -8.13 -3.56
C ALA A 76 6.41 -9.56 -3.04
N LEU A 77 6.54 -9.77 -1.73
CA LEU A 77 6.63 -11.09 -1.10
C LEU A 77 5.31 -11.87 -1.22
N TYR A 78 4.17 -11.21 -0.95
CA TYR A 78 2.87 -11.88 -0.94
C TYR A 78 2.39 -12.39 -2.30
N ASN A 79 2.90 -11.83 -3.40
CA ASN A 79 2.57 -12.27 -4.76
C ASN A 79 3.43 -13.44 -5.26
N VAL A 80 4.42 -13.89 -4.49
CA VAL A 80 5.26 -15.06 -4.83
C VAL A 80 4.67 -16.34 -4.24
N THR A 81 3.72 -16.24 -3.30
CA THR A 81 3.23 -17.38 -2.51
C THR A 81 1.93 -18.03 -3.04
N HIS A 82 1.52 -17.83 -4.30
CA HIS A 82 0.38 -18.51 -4.92
C HIS A 82 0.72 -19.04 -6.31
#